data_AF-Q9RE45-F1
#
_entry.id   AF-Q9RE45-F1
#
_cell.length_a   1.000
_cell.length_b   1.000
_cell.length_c   1.000
_cell.angle_alpha   90.00
_cell.angle_beta   90.00
_cell.angle_gamma   90.00
#
_symmetry.space_group_name_H-M   'P 1'
#
loop_
_entity.id
_entity.type
_entity.pdbx_description
1 polymer ?
#
loop_
_entity_poly.entity_id
_entity_poly.type
_entity_poly.pdbx_seq_one_letter_code
_entity_poly.pdbx_strand_id
1 'polypeptide(L)'
;VDAHTINFNGNMYLGRFTHLKVNGHTANFKDIDASKGRNGIDTTILDFSGVTNKVNINKLTTAATNAAIKNFDIKELVVTTNVLSVGKYTDFTEDIGDQSRIGIVRLQMGYSPAYSGGVT
;
A
#
# COMPACT_ATOMS: atom_id res chain seq x y z
N VAL A 1 -1.89 27.70 1.92
CA VAL A 1 -1.92 26.26 2.28
C VAL A 1 -3.25 25.72 1.81
N ASP A 2 -3.26 24.90 0.75
CA ASP A 2 -4.48 24.28 0.26
C ASP A 2 -4.91 23.18 1.25
N ALA A 3 -5.91 23.49 2.07
CA ALA A 3 -6.39 22.67 3.20
C ALA A 3 -7.27 21.47 2.77
N HIS A 4 -6.99 20.85 1.63
CA HIS A 4 -7.85 19.79 1.09
C HIS A 4 -7.57 18.46 1.80
N THR A 5 -8.46 18.10 2.73
CA THR A 5 -8.52 16.78 3.33
C THR A 5 -9.44 15.88 2.52
N ILE A 6 -8.96 14.70 2.14
CA ILE A 6 -9.71 13.72 1.35
C ILE A 6 -10.09 12.55 2.25
N ASN A 7 -11.35 12.15 2.23
CA ASN A 7 -11.87 11.07 3.08
C ASN A 7 -12.53 9.97 2.24
N PHE A 8 -11.95 8.77 2.27
CA PHE A 8 -12.53 7.55 1.75
C PHE A 8 -13.13 6.74 2.90
N ASN A 9 -14.43 6.95 3.13
CA ASN A 9 -15.16 6.32 4.24
C ASN A 9 -15.55 4.85 3.97
N GLY A 10 -15.49 4.43 2.70
CA GLY A 10 -15.72 3.06 2.27
C GLY A 10 -14.44 2.24 2.20
N ASN A 11 -14.59 0.92 2.22
CA ASN A 11 -13.49 0.01 1.90
C ASN A 11 -13.21 0.06 0.40
N MET A 12 -11.93 0.09 0.02
CA MET A 12 -11.50 0.08 -1.38
C MET A 12 -10.90 -1.28 -1.72
N TYR A 13 -11.36 -1.87 -2.82
CA TYR A 13 -10.84 -3.13 -3.35
C TYR A 13 -10.30 -2.87 -4.74
N LEU A 14 -8.99 -2.98 -4.91
CA LEU A 14 -8.30 -2.67 -6.14
C LEU A 14 -7.98 -3.96 -6.89
N GLY A 15 -8.32 -3.96 -8.18
CA GLY A 15 -8.00 -5.07 -9.06
C GLY A 15 -6.53 -5.09 -9.46
N ARG A 16 -6.20 -6.00 -10.39
CA ARG A 16 -4.92 -5.95 -11.12
C ARG A 16 -4.87 -4.68 -11.96
N PHE A 17 -3.66 -4.23 -12.31
CA PHE A 17 -3.42 -3.05 -13.16
C PHE A 17 -4.03 -1.74 -12.63
N THR A 18 -4.46 -1.70 -11.38
CA THR A 18 -5.14 -0.54 -10.83
C THR A 18 -4.11 0.47 -10.35
N HIS A 19 -4.25 1.71 -10.84
CA HIS A 19 -3.49 2.86 -10.36
C HIS A 19 -4.43 3.82 -9.64
N LEU A 20 -4.30 3.88 -8.31
CA LEU A 20 -5.01 4.85 -7.49
C LEU A 20 -4.05 6.00 -7.16
N LYS A 21 -4.34 7.19 -7.71
CA LYS A 21 -3.59 8.42 -7.42
C LYS A 21 -4.43 9.37 -6.57
N VAL A 22 -3.85 9.88 -5.48
CA VAL A 22 -4.48 10.86 -4.60
C VAL A 22 -3.51 12.00 -4.29
N ASN A 23 -3.95 13.23 -4.51
CA ASN A 23 -3.20 14.45 -4.21
C ASN A 23 -4.00 15.30 -3.23
N GLY A 24 -3.37 15.82 -2.18
CA GLY A 24 -4.05 16.63 -1.17
C GLY A 24 -3.15 17.03 -0.01
N HIS A 25 -3.74 17.62 1.02
CA HIS A 25 -3.00 17.88 2.25
C HIS A 25 -2.93 16.61 3.11
N THR A 26 -4.10 16.07 3.44
CA THR A 26 -4.24 14.82 4.21
C THR A 26 -5.20 13.89 3.47
N ALA A 27 -4.89 12.59 3.44
CA ALA A 27 -5.77 11.59 2.88
C ALA A 27 -6.09 10.53 3.94
N ASN A 28 -7.38 10.32 4.21
CA ASN A 28 -7.87 9.34 5.16
C ASN A 28 -8.57 8.22 4.42
N PHE A 29 -8.16 7.00 4.72
CA PHE A 29 -8.74 5.78 4.18
C PHE A 29 -9.21 4.89 5.31
N LYS A 30 -10.32 4.20 5.07
CA LYS A 30 -10.68 3.03 5.85
C LYS A 30 -9.75 1.87 5.47
N ASP A 31 -10.24 0.88 4.74
CA ASP A 31 -9.44 -0.27 4.33
C ASP A 31 -9.11 -0.16 2.85
N ILE A 32 -7.89 -0.51 2.47
CA ILE A 32 -7.45 -0.66 1.09
C ILE A 32 -6.96 -2.09 0.90
N ASP A 33 -7.61 -2.82 -0.01
CA ASP A 33 -7.15 -4.12 -0.48
C ASP A 33 -6.53 -3.96 -1.88
N ALA A 34 -5.20 -3.94 -1.93
CA ALA A 34 -4.36 -3.92 -3.12
C ALA A 34 -3.72 -5.29 -3.40
N SER A 35 -4.23 -6.37 -2.79
CA SER A 35 -3.61 -7.71 -2.86
C SER A 35 -3.74 -8.42 -4.21
N LYS A 36 -4.56 -7.89 -5.12
CA LYS A 36 -4.82 -8.54 -6.41
C LYS A 36 -3.68 -8.34 -7.41
N GLY A 37 -2.80 -7.37 -7.18
CA GLY A 37 -1.66 -7.08 -8.03
C GLY A 37 -0.67 -8.24 -8.17
N ARG A 38 0.04 -8.28 -9.30
CA ARG A 38 1.17 -9.18 -9.58
C ARG A 38 2.33 -8.37 -10.17
N ASN A 39 3.54 -8.91 -10.16
CA ASN A 39 4.69 -8.20 -10.72
C ASN A 39 4.57 -7.79 -12.19
N GLY A 40 5.30 -6.75 -12.54
CA GLY A 40 5.36 -6.21 -13.89
C GLY A 40 4.13 -5.37 -14.18
N ILE A 41 3.52 -5.57 -15.35
CA ILE A 41 2.35 -4.80 -15.79
C ILE A 41 1.15 -4.94 -14.84
N ASP A 42 1.01 -6.07 -14.15
CA ASP A 42 -0.11 -6.37 -13.25
C ASP A 42 -0.04 -5.67 -11.87
N THR A 43 1.00 -4.86 -11.62
CA THR A 43 1.29 -4.31 -10.29
C THR A 43 0.22 -3.30 -9.90
N THR A 44 -0.28 -3.36 -8.66
CA THR A 44 -1.19 -2.33 -8.16
C THR A 44 -0.35 -1.13 -7.71
N ILE A 45 -0.72 0.08 -8.17
CA ILE A 45 0.00 1.31 -7.84
C ILE A 45 -0.88 2.16 -6.94
N LEU A 46 -0.35 2.49 -5.76
CA LEU A 46 -0.89 3.46 -4.83
C LEU A 46 0.02 4.70 -4.88
N ASP A 47 -0.36 5.69 -5.67
CA ASP A 47 0.37 6.95 -5.79
C ASP A 47 -0.21 8.00 -4.84
N PHE A 48 0.38 8.10 -3.66
CA PHE A 48 0.09 9.11 -2.65
C PHE A 48 1.23 10.12 -2.49
N SER A 49 2.15 10.18 -3.46
CA SER A 49 3.33 11.05 -3.44
C SER A 49 2.98 12.54 -3.43
N GLY A 50 1.77 12.88 -3.91
CA GLY A 50 1.18 14.21 -3.89
C GLY A 50 0.39 14.55 -2.63
N VAL A 51 0.34 13.66 -1.63
CA VAL A 51 -0.18 13.97 -0.30
C VAL A 51 0.92 14.65 0.52
N THR A 52 0.68 15.90 0.92
CA THR A 52 1.74 16.78 1.43
C THR A 52 1.97 16.71 2.94
N ASN A 53 1.00 16.24 3.73
CA ASN A 53 1.13 16.09 5.18
C ASN A 53 1.15 14.62 5.61
N LYS A 54 0.00 13.94 5.55
CA LYS A 54 -0.09 12.56 6.05
C LYS A 54 -1.17 11.74 5.34
N VAL A 55 -0.88 10.47 5.14
CA VAL A 55 -1.83 9.46 4.68
C VAL A 55 -2.18 8.54 5.86
N ASN A 56 -3.46 8.47 6.21
CA ASN A 56 -3.94 7.61 7.29
C ASN A 56 -4.73 6.44 6.70
N ILE A 57 -4.39 5.20 7.07
CA ILE A 57 -5.05 3.99 6.57
C ILE A 57 -5.37 3.08 7.77
N ASN A 58 -6.62 2.65 7.91
CA ASN A 58 -6.96 1.69 8.95
C ASN A 58 -6.34 0.31 8.64
N LYS A 59 -6.53 -0.18 7.42
CA LYS A 59 -5.95 -1.45 7.00
C LYS A 59 -5.46 -1.39 5.56
N LEU A 60 -4.20 -1.74 5.34
CA LEU A 60 -3.61 -1.89 4.02
C LEU A 60 -3.30 -3.37 3.78
N THR A 61 -3.94 -3.99 2.81
CA THR A 61 -3.64 -5.36 2.37
C THR A 61 -2.92 -5.31 1.03
N THR A 62 -1.74 -5.92 0.93
CA THR A 62 -0.83 -5.77 -0.21
C THR A 62 -0.30 -7.13 -0.69
N ALA A 63 0.18 -7.17 -1.92
CA ALA A 63 0.87 -8.32 -2.50
C ALA A 63 2.04 -7.82 -3.35
N ALA A 64 1.85 -7.72 -4.68
CA ALA A 64 2.72 -6.92 -5.56
C ALA A 64 2.11 -5.52 -5.70
N THR A 65 2.59 -4.59 -4.89
CA THR A 65 2.00 -3.25 -4.76
C THR A 65 3.09 -2.20 -4.64
N ASN A 66 3.09 -1.20 -5.51
CA ASN A 66 3.96 -0.04 -5.38
C ASN A 66 3.21 1.05 -4.62
N ALA A 67 3.68 1.39 -3.44
CA ALA A 67 3.13 2.43 -2.58
C ALA A 67 4.08 3.64 -2.56
N ALA A 68 3.80 4.63 -3.40
CA ALA A 68 4.52 5.90 -3.37
C ALA A 68 3.91 6.77 -2.26
N ILE A 69 4.51 6.75 -1.07
CA ILE A 69 3.96 7.35 0.15
C ILE A 69 5.09 7.86 1.05
N LYS A 70 5.04 9.13 1.46
CA LYS A 70 6.16 9.81 2.15
C LYS A 70 5.98 9.94 3.67
N ASN A 71 4.75 10.02 4.15
CA ASN A 71 4.43 10.15 5.58
C ASN A 71 3.07 9.53 5.86
N PHE A 72 3.03 8.49 6.70
CA PHE A 72 1.82 7.71 6.89
C PHE A 72 1.58 7.20 8.30
N ASP A 73 0.32 6.90 8.59
CA ASP A 73 -0.08 6.08 9.74
C ASP A 73 -0.98 4.94 9.23
N ILE A 74 -0.43 3.73 9.20
CA ILE A 74 -1.14 2.51 8.83
C ILE A 74 -1.40 1.72 10.10
N LYS A 75 -2.66 1.54 10.50
CA LYS A 75 -2.95 0.81 11.75
C LYS A 75 -2.64 -0.69 11.60
N GLU A 76 -2.99 -1.28 10.47
CA GLU A 76 -2.69 -2.69 10.15
C GLU A 76 -2.20 -2.84 8.71
N LEU A 77 -0.97 -3.35 8.53
CA LEU A 77 -0.45 -3.80 7.25
C LEU A 77 -0.55 -5.33 7.18
N VAL A 78 -1.23 -5.84 6.16
CA VAL A 78 -1.28 -7.27 5.82
C VAL A 78 -0.54 -7.48 4.50
N VAL A 79 0.49 -8.32 4.52
CA VAL A 79 1.29 -8.65 3.35
C VAL A 79 0.96 -10.07 2.94
N THR A 80 0.39 -10.23 1.74
CA THR A 80 0.04 -11.52 1.17
C THR A 80 1.06 -11.94 0.12
N THR A 81 1.09 -13.24 -0.18
CA THR A 81 1.97 -13.78 -1.22
C THR A 81 1.14 -14.38 -2.34
N ASN A 82 1.60 -14.26 -3.58
CA ASN A 82 0.93 -14.85 -4.74
C ASN A 82 1.78 -16.02 -5.28
N VAL A 83 1.39 -17.21 -4.84
CA VAL A 83 2.01 -18.57 -4.84
C VAL A 83 2.93 -18.98 -6.02
N LEU A 84 2.87 -18.34 -7.19
CA LEU A 84 3.49 -18.86 -8.41
C LEU A 84 4.61 -18.01 -9.02
N SER A 85 4.97 -16.85 -8.46
CA SER A 85 6.06 -16.06 -9.05
C SER A 85 6.93 -15.36 -8.02
N VAL A 86 8.24 -15.54 -8.21
CA VAL A 86 9.33 -14.93 -7.42
C VAL A 86 9.42 -13.44 -7.75
N GLY A 87 9.84 -12.65 -6.77
CA GLY A 87 10.07 -11.22 -6.89
C GLY A 87 8.84 -10.37 -6.61
N LYS A 88 7.69 -10.93 -6.24
CA LYS A 88 6.51 -10.13 -5.87
C LYS A 88 6.69 -9.52 -4.51
N TYR A 89 6.62 -8.21 -4.41
CA TYR A 89 6.75 -7.52 -3.15
C TYR A 89 5.88 -6.27 -3.11
N THR A 90 5.57 -5.87 -1.88
CA THR A 90 5.09 -4.54 -1.59
C THR A 90 6.31 -3.63 -1.55
N ASP A 91 6.29 -2.55 -2.31
CA ASP A 91 7.40 -1.61 -2.43
C ASP A 91 6.96 -0.26 -1.90
N PHE A 92 7.60 0.23 -0.83
CA PHE A 92 7.47 1.62 -0.42
C PHE A 92 8.45 2.47 -1.23
N THR A 93 8.00 2.95 -2.38
CA THR A 93 8.88 3.48 -3.44
C THR A 93 9.43 4.89 -3.18
N GLU A 94 9.13 5.48 -2.03
CA GLU A 94 9.51 6.84 -1.66
C GLU A 94 10.24 6.84 -0.31
N ASP A 95 11.00 7.90 -0.02
CA ASP A 95 11.49 8.13 1.34
C ASP A 95 10.30 8.32 2.29
N ILE A 96 10.18 7.42 3.27
CA ILE A 96 9.07 7.37 4.22
C ILE A 96 9.23 8.33 5.41
N GLY A 97 10.34 9.08 5.46
CA GLY A 97 10.65 10.00 6.54
C GLY A 97 10.77 9.33 7.91
N ASP A 98 10.70 10.15 8.97
CA ASP A 98 10.89 9.71 10.36
C ASP A 98 9.58 9.71 11.19
N GLN A 99 8.48 10.22 10.62
CA GLN A 99 7.16 10.32 11.27
C GLN A 99 6.17 9.22 10.83
N SER A 100 6.59 8.34 9.92
CA SER A 100 5.76 7.24 9.44
C SER A 100 5.60 6.15 10.50
N ARG A 101 4.41 5.55 10.55
CA ARG A 101 4.07 4.53 11.54
C ARG A 101 3.26 3.39 10.94
N ILE A 102 3.61 2.17 11.33
CA ILE A 102 2.76 0.99 11.17
C ILE A 102 2.45 0.44 12.57
N GLY A 103 1.18 0.31 12.91
CA GLY A 103 0.75 -0.23 14.20
C GLY A 103 1.01 -1.73 14.31
N ILE A 104 0.49 -2.50 13.35
CA ILE A 104 0.59 -3.96 13.28
C ILE A 104 1.04 -4.37 11.88
N VAL A 105 2.00 -5.29 11.80
CA VAL A 105 2.39 -5.97 10.56
C VAL A 105 2.00 -7.44 10.65
N ARG A 106 1.26 -7.93 9.65
CA ARG A 106 0.90 -9.34 9.51
C ARG A 106 1.44 -9.87 8.18
N LEU A 107 2.41 -10.76 8.27
CA LEU A 107 2.92 -11.49 7.10
C LEU A 107 2.11 -12.79 6.97
N GLN A 108 1.45 -12.98 5.82
CA GLN A 108 0.81 -14.26 5.53
C GLN A 108 1.85 -15.28 5.08
N MET A 109 1.54 -16.56 5.30
CA MET A 109 2.41 -17.67 4.90
C MET A 109 2.69 -17.63 3.39
N GLY A 110 3.97 -17.73 3.04
CA GLY A 110 4.46 -17.79 1.67
C GLY A 110 4.36 -19.19 1.05
N TYR A 111 4.90 -19.34 -0.16
CA TYR A 111 5.03 -20.62 -0.84
C TYR A 111 6.43 -21.23 -0.62
N SER A 112 6.52 -22.39 0.03
CA SER A 112 7.79 -23.13 0.13
C SER A 112 8.13 -23.82 -1.20
N PRO A 113 9.39 -23.78 -1.69
CA PRO A 113 10.61 -23.35 -1.00
C PRO A 113 11.04 -21.89 -1.27
N ALA A 114 10.18 -21.05 -1.84
CA ALA A 114 10.57 -19.74 -2.39
C ALA A 114 10.11 -18.55 -1.54
N TYR A 115 10.94 -17.51 -1.47
CA TYR A 115 10.50 -16.20 -1.00
C TYR A 115 9.78 -15.47 -2.14
N SER A 116 8.47 -15.77 -2.30
CA SER A 116 7.63 -15.26 -3.40
C SER A 116 6.81 -14.01 -3.03
N GLY A 117 7.18 -13.33 -1.94
CA GLY A 117 6.39 -12.30 -1.27
C GLY A 117 7.24 -11.56 -0.23
N GLY A 118 6.93 -10.29 0.02
CA GLY A 118 7.63 -9.51 1.03
C GLY A 118 7.32 -8.03 0.95
N VAL A 119 8.04 -7.25 1.76
CA VAL A 119 8.03 -5.78 1.73
C VAL A 119 9.46 -5.32 1.48
N THR A 120 9.64 -4.32 0.63
CA THR A 120 10.90 -3.61 0.40
C THR A 120 10.72 -2.11 0.54
#